data_AF-A0A067BX24-F1
#
_entry.id   AF-A0A067BX24-F1
#
_cell.length_a   1.000
_cell.length_b   1.000
_cell.length_c   1.000
_cell.angle_alpha   90.00
_cell.angle_beta   90.00
_cell.angle_gamma   90.00
#
_symmetry.space_group_name_H-M   'P 1'
#
loop_
_entity.id
_entity.type
_entity.pdbx_description
1 polymer ?
#
loop_
_entity_poly.entity_id
_entity_poly.type
_entity_poly.pdbx_seq_one_letter_code
_entity_poly.pdbx_strand_id
1 'polypeptide(L)'
;MGRRHKSMQGYQQYIEYQREYYRKHRATRLAKQREYDRKRRHGSTHKLTKSKDGIPLSPTSSEASSTTATESARPVNKLSLLPAPMAEPHAASTSVLTDASLLRSICAYQHGFFAELLPRLEESRAMTTTNVGGFLQYELPPRYALLLGDDSLAVYGSFTLYLHPFERDARFPLHLAILEGQLHVVARFLDCRGRAWLSADAFYLAVQRGHEVIVRYLCERRLCPSTDGPWRDAITLATRHKRARVLSLLEAAQENDAKRRHVTK
;
A
#
# COMPACT_ATOMS: atom_id res chain seq x y z
N MET A 1 -5.89 -9.36 46.00
CA MET A 1 -6.09 -9.31 44.53
C MET A 1 -4.75 -9.25 43.78
N GLY A 2 -3.98 -10.36 43.67
CA GLY A 2 -2.54 -10.27 43.32
C GLY A 2 -2.12 -10.51 41.86
N ARG A 3 -2.91 -11.17 41.01
CA ARG A 3 -2.39 -11.77 39.76
C ARG A 3 -2.31 -10.83 38.53
N ARG A 4 -3.04 -9.71 38.47
CA ARG A 4 -3.08 -8.83 37.27
C ARG A 4 -1.88 -7.88 37.12
N HIS A 5 -1.15 -7.54 38.19
CA HIS A 5 -0.07 -6.54 38.10
C HIS A 5 1.20 -7.05 37.39
N LYS A 6 1.55 -8.34 37.53
CA LYS A 6 2.80 -8.88 36.95
C LYS A 6 2.79 -8.98 35.41
N SER A 7 1.62 -9.07 34.77
CA SER A 7 1.53 -9.04 33.30
C SER A 7 1.77 -7.64 32.72
N MET A 8 1.39 -6.58 33.45
CA MET A 8 1.54 -5.20 32.98
C MET A 8 3.00 -4.75 32.86
N GLN A 9 3.88 -5.15 33.79
CA GLN A 9 5.30 -4.75 33.73
C GLN A 9 6.03 -5.35 32.52
N GLY A 10 5.81 -6.63 32.21
CA GLY A 10 6.35 -7.26 31.01
C GLY A 10 5.80 -6.63 29.72
N TYR A 11 4.52 -6.24 29.73
CA TYR A 11 3.92 -5.47 28.63
C TYR A 11 4.62 -4.11 28.47
N GLN A 12 4.81 -3.34 29.56
CA GLN A 12 5.45 -2.03 29.52
C GLN A 12 6.92 -2.10 29.04
N GLN A 13 7.65 -3.16 29.41
CA GLN A 13 8.99 -3.42 28.90
C GLN A 13 8.99 -3.76 27.40
N TYR A 14 8.05 -4.58 26.93
CA TYR A 14 7.87 -4.83 25.49
C TYR A 14 7.47 -3.56 24.73
N ILE A 15 6.65 -2.70 25.34
CA ILE A 15 6.25 -1.40 24.78
C ILE A 15 7.46 -0.50 24.57
N GLU A 16 8.33 -0.31 25.59
CA GLU A 16 9.55 0.48 25.41
C GLU A 16 10.55 -0.18 24.47
N TYR A 17 10.69 -1.52 24.50
CA TYR A 17 11.49 -2.25 23.51
C TYR A 17 11.01 -1.97 22.08
N GLN A 18 9.70 -2.02 21.80
CA GLN A 18 9.16 -1.68 20.48
C GLN A 18 9.37 -0.20 20.15
N ARG A 19 9.10 0.73 21.08
CA ARG A 19 9.36 2.16 20.89
C ARG A 19 10.84 2.42 20.60
N GLU A 20 11.77 1.74 21.26
CA GLU A 20 13.21 1.91 21.07
C GLU A 20 13.71 1.23 19.79
N TYR A 21 13.26 0.01 19.51
CA TYR A 21 13.51 -0.71 18.25
C TYR A 21 13.06 0.11 17.05
N TYR A 22 11.81 0.61 17.07
CA TYR A 22 11.32 1.47 16.00
C TYR A 22 12.02 2.84 16.01
N ARG A 23 12.34 3.48 17.14
CA ARG A 23 13.17 4.72 17.16
C ARG A 23 14.51 4.49 16.44
N LYS A 24 15.27 3.46 16.83
CA LYS A 24 16.58 3.10 16.26
C LYS A 24 16.51 2.77 14.76
N HIS A 25 15.47 2.06 14.31
CA HIS A 25 15.35 1.63 12.90
C HIS A 25 14.49 2.55 12.01
N ARG A 26 13.77 3.55 12.54
CA ARG A 26 12.95 4.51 11.75
C ARG A 26 13.83 5.31 10.80
N ALA A 27 14.98 5.80 11.27
CA ALA A 27 15.95 6.49 10.42
C ALA A 27 16.42 5.59 9.26
N THR A 28 16.86 4.36 9.54
CA THR A 28 17.39 3.42 8.55
C THR A 28 16.33 2.94 7.55
N ARG A 29 15.08 2.73 7.98
CA ARG A 29 13.97 2.38 7.08
C ARG A 29 13.53 3.56 6.22
N LEU A 30 13.41 4.76 6.79
CA LEU A 30 13.08 5.97 6.02
C LEU A 30 14.20 6.33 5.04
N ALA A 31 15.47 6.10 5.40
CA ALA A 31 16.59 6.24 4.49
C ALA A 31 16.47 5.26 3.31
N LYS A 32 16.29 3.96 3.56
CA LYS A 32 16.10 2.94 2.51
C LYS A 32 14.88 3.22 1.63
N GLN A 33 13.77 3.69 2.19
CA GLN A 33 12.57 4.08 1.44
C GLN A 33 12.83 5.31 0.56
N ARG A 34 13.41 6.38 1.12
CA ARG A 34 13.80 7.59 0.36
C ARG A 34 14.84 7.29 -0.71
N GLU A 35 15.74 6.35 -0.47
CA GLU A 35 16.75 5.89 -1.43
C GLU A 35 16.10 5.09 -2.57
N TYR A 36 15.15 4.20 -2.27
CA TYR A 36 14.32 3.51 -3.25
C TYR A 36 13.53 4.50 -4.11
N ASP A 37 12.86 5.48 -3.49
CA ASP A 37 12.08 6.51 -4.19
C ASP A 37 12.99 7.46 -5.01
N ARG A 38 14.21 7.76 -4.54
CA ARG A 38 15.23 8.50 -5.31
C ARG A 38 15.71 7.68 -6.52
N LYS A 39 16.07 6.41 -6.33
CA LYS A 39 16.47 5.50 -7.40
C LYS A 39 15.35 5.30 -8.43
N ARG A 40 14.09 5.26 -7.99
CA ARG A 40 12.91 5.24 -8.86
C ARG A 40 12.77 6.51 -9.70
N ARG A 41 12.99 7.71 -9.13
CA ARG A 41 12.95 8.98 -9.87
C ARG A 41 14.03 9.06 -10.95
N HIS A 42 15.28 8.69 -10.65
CA HIS A 42 16.38 8.78 -11.62
C HIS A 42 16.48 7.58 -12.57
N GLY A 43 15.92 6.42 -12.21
CA GLY A 43 15.86 5.24 -13.10
C GLY A 43 15.01 5.45 -14.35
N SER A 44 14.16 6.48 -14.38
CA SER A 44 13.27 6.78 -15.51
C SER A 44 13.94 7.56 -16.65
N THR A 45 15.09 8.20 -16.44
CA THR A 45 15.67 9.15 -17.41
C THR A 45 16.75 8.53 -18.30
N HIS A 46 17.22 7.30 -18.01
CA HIS A 46 18.41 6.71 -18.67
C HIS A 46 18.12 5.78 -19.86
N LYS A 47 16.89 5.77 -20.41
CA LYS A 47 16.50 4.89 -21.53
C LYS A 47 16.25 5.58 -22.88
N LEU A 48 16.52 6.88 -23.02
CA LEU A 48 16.15 7.66 -24.22
C LEU A 48 17.30 8.44 -24.90
N THR A 49 18.55 7.98 -24.81
CA THR A 49 19.70 8.61 -25.49
C THR A 49 20.62 7.60 -26.21
N LYS A 50 20.04 6.71 -27.04
CA LYS A 50 20.83 5.97 -28.03
C LYS A 50 20.04 5.54 -29.28
N SER A 51 19.60 6.51 -30.07
CA SER A 51 19.58 6.36 -31.53
C SER A 51 20.65 7.26 -32.12
N LYS A 52 21.18 6.88 -33.28
CA LYS A 52 22.24 7.57 -34.01
C LYS A 52 21.68 8.05 -35.35
N ASP A 53 22.38 8.98 -36.00
CA ASP A 53 22.18 9.45 -37.37
C ASP A 53 20.85 10.25 -37.61
N GLY A 54 20.80 11.38 -38.33
CA GLY A 54 21.88 12.31 -38.71
C GLY A 54 21.51 13.39 -39.76
N ILE A 55 21.29 14.66 -39.34
CA ILE A 55 21.51 15.93 -40.12
C ILE A 55 20.47 16.19 -41.28
N PRO A 56 20.17 17.43 -41.78
CA PRO A 56 20.54 18.82 -41.40
C PRO A 56 19.38 19.85 -41.12
N LEU A 57 19.75 20.95 -40.44
CA LEU A 57 19.41 22.39 -40.63
C LEU A 57 17.99 22.92 -41.01
N SER A 58 17.41 23.72 -40.10
CA SER A 58 17.14 25.20 -40.15
C SER A 58 16.55 25.89 -41.41
N PRO A 59 16.03 27.15 -41.35
CA PRO A 59 15.84 28.10 -40.21
C PRO A 59 14.31 28.31 -39.88
N THR A 60 13.64 29.44 -39.51
CA THR A 60 13.83 30.93 -39.50
C THR A 60 12.96 31.63 -38.42
N SER A 61 13.19 32.95 -38.20
CA SER A 61 12.25 34.04 -37.77
C SER A 61 10.96 33.68 -36.99
N SER A 62 10.84 34.01 -35.70
CA SER A 62 10.43 35.34 -35.16
C SER A 62 8.89 35.50 -35.01
N GLU A 63 8.29 36.50 -34.35
CA GLU A 63 8.81 37.78 -33.80
C GLU A 63 8.28 38.04 -32.36
N ALA A 64 8.16 39.31 -31.94
CA ALA A 64 7.71 39.75 -30.61
C ALA A 64 6.54 40.76 -30.69
N SER A 65 5.84 40.97 -29.56
CA SER A 65 5.33 42.30 -29.13
C SER A 65 4.73 42.27 -27.71
N SER A 66 4.76 43.43 -27.05
CA SER A 66 4.24 43.65 -25.70
C SER A 66 3.50 45.00 -25.60
N THR A 67 2.32 44.99 -24.96
CA THR A 67 1.52 46.18 -24.62
C THR A 67 0.84 45.92 -23.27
N THR A 68 1.32 46.52 -22.18
CA THR A 68 0.84 47.79 -21.58
C THR A 68 -0.54 47.71 -20.94
N ALA A 69 -0.64 48.18 -19.69
CA ALA A 69 -1.83 48.07 -18.84
C ALA A 69 -2.77 49.27 -18.97
N THR A 70 -4.00 49.10 -18.46
CA THR A 70 -4.77 50.21 -17.86
C THR A 70 -5.65 49.72 -16.73
N GLU A 71 -5.94 50.62 -15.80
CA GLU A 71 -6.63 50.41 -14.53
C GLU A 71 -8.00 51.12 -14.56
N SER A 72 -9.06 50.45 -14.07
CA SER A 72 -10.29 51.11 -13.61
C SER A 72 -11.14 50.15 -12.78
N ALA A 73 -12.02 50.67 -11.92
CA ALA A 73 -12.66 49.87 -10.87
C ALA A 73 -14.15 50.18 -10.63
N ARG A 74 -14.94 49.09 -10.51
CA ARG A 74 -16.18 48.98 -9.70
C ARG A 74 -17.42 49.80 -10.15
N PRO A 75 -18.63 49.53 -9.62
CA PRO A 75 -19.18 48.26 -9.15
C PRO A 75 -20.66 48.00 -9.56
N VAL A 76 -21.20 46.85 -9.12
CA VAL A 76 -22.64 46.48 -9.02
C VAL A 76 -23.41 46.26 -10.33
N ASN A 77 -23.90 45.03 -10.48
CA ASN A 77 -25.24 44.80 -11.01
C ASN A 77 -25.90 43.66 -10.21
N LYS A 78 -27.15 43.87 -9.76
CA LYS A 78 -27.97 42.83 -9.11
C LYS A 78 -28.81 42.15 -10.18
N LEU A 79 -28.72 40.82 -10.33
CA LEU A 79 -29.77 40.06 -11.00
C LEU A 79 -29.81 38.59 -10.53
N SER A 80 -31.03 38.16 -10.18
CA SER A 80 -31.57 36.79 -10.12
C SER A 80 -30.64 35.62 -9.76
N LEU A 81 -30.98 34.92 -8.67
CA LEU A 81 -30.74 33.47 -8.60
C LEU A 81 -31.50 32.81 -9.76
N LEU A 82 -30.79 32.02 -10.56
CA LEU A 82 -31.34 30.96 -11.39
C LEU A 82 -30.60 29.66 -11.02
N PRO A 83 -31.26 28.49 -11.05
CA PRO A 83 -30.57 27.23 -10.82
C PRO A 83 -29.51 27.02 -11.91
N ALA A 84 -28.29 26.68 -11.51
CA ALA A 84 -27.23 26.40 -12.46
C ALA A 84 -27.64 25.21 -13.35
N PRO A 85 -27.52 25.31 -14.70
CA PRO A 85 -27.76 24.16 -15.56
C PRO A 85 -26.77 23.05 -15.21
N MET A 86 -27.25 21.81 -15.25
CA MET A 86 -26.40 20.63 -15.12
C MET A 86 -25.26 20.74 -16.13
N ALA A 87 -24.02 20.77 -15.65
CA ALA A 87 -22.87 20.98 -16.51
C ALA A 87 -22.66 19.75 -17.41
N GLU A 88 -23.08 19.86 -18.66
CA GLU A 88 -22.76 18.90 -19.72
C GLU A 88 -21.27 18.52 -19.65
N PRO A 89 -20.92 17.22 -19.64
CA PRO A 89 -19.53 16.79 -19.53
C PRO A 89 -18.75 17.33 -20.73
N HIS A 90 -17.95 18.38 -20.47
CA HIS A 90 -17.24 19.15 -21.50
C HIS A 90 -16.61 18.21 -22.53
N ALA A 91 -16.91 18.44 -23.82
CA ALA A 91 -16.48 17.53 -24.90
C ALA A 91 -14.97 17.23 -24.88
N ALA A 92 -14.14 18.17 -24.38
CA ALA A 92 -12.72 17.96 -24.12
C ALA A 92 -12.40 16.87 -23.08
N SER A 93 -13.10 16.81 -21.93
CA SER A 93 -12.85 15.76 -20.92
C SER A 93 -13.34 14.39 -21.40
N THR A 94 -14.46 14.34 -22.13
CA THR A 94 -14.94 13.14 -22.80
C THR A 94 -13.92 12.65 -23.84
N SER A 95 -13.41 13.55 -24.68
CA SER A 95 -12.37 13.27 -25.69
C SER A 95 -11.10 12.64 -25.07
N VAL A 96 -10.59 13.23 -23.97
CA VAL A 96 -9.41 12.74 -23.23
C VAL A 96 -9.62 11.33 -22.66
N LEU A 97 -10.85 10.96 -22.29
CA LEU A 97 -11.18 9.62 -21.79
C LEU A 97 -11.41 8.61 -22.92
N THR A 98 -11.84 9.05 -24.10
CA THR A 98 -11.99 8.19 -25.30
C THR A 98 -10.69 7.97 -26.08
N ASP A 99 -9.73 8.89 -26.00
CA ASP A 99 -8.41 8.72 -26.62
C ASP A 99 -7.59 7.68 -25.85
N ALA A 100 -7.45 6.50 -26.44
CA ALA A 100 -6.67 5.40 -25.87
C ALA A 100 -5.19 5.75 -25.64
N SER A 101 -4.60 6.72 -26.36
CA SER A 101 -3.21 7.18 -26.13
C SER A 101 -3.08 8.04 -24.87
N LEU A 102 -4.01 8.98 -24.67
CA LEU A 102 -4.11 9.78 -23.44
C LEU A 102 -4.51 8.92 -22.25
N LEU A 103 -5.50 8.04 -22.39
CA LEU A 103 -5.92 7.12 -21.34
C LEU A 103 -4.77 6.20 -20.90
N ARG A 104 -4.02 5.59 -21.85
CA ARG A 104 -2.81 4.80 -21.53
C ARG A 104 -1.74 5.62 -20.82
N SER A 105 -1.55 6.88 -21.21
CA SER A 105 -0.58 7.78 -20.56
C SER A 105 -1.02 8.12 -19.13
N ILE A 106 -2.29 8.49 -18.94
CA ILE A 106 -2.89 8.76 -17.62
C ILE A 106 -2.76 7.53 -16.72
N CYS A 107 -3.09 6.32 -17.19
CA CYS A 107 -2.93 5.08 -16.42
C CYS A 107 -1.46 4.70 -16.17
N ALA A 108 -0.52 5.07 -17.05
CA ALA A 108 0.91 4.83 -16.83
C ALA A 108 1.49 5.69 -15.69
N TYR A 109 0.96 6.89 -15.47
CA TYR A 109 1.34 7.76 -14.35
C TYR A 109 0.46 7.53 -13.11
N GLN A 110 -0.81 7.18 -13.28
CA GLN A 110 -1.74 6.88 -12.19
C GLN A 110 -1.70 5.39 -11.82
N HIS A 111 -0.90 5.08 -10.81
CA HIS A 111 -1.16 3.90 -9.98
C HIS A 111 -2.45 4.13 -9.18
N GLY A 112 -3.60 3.97 -9.85
CA GLY A 112 -4.92 4.02 -9.24
C GLY A 112 -5.23 2.77 -8.42
N PHE A 113 -6.50 2.59 -8.10
CA PHE A 113 -7.06 1.34 -7.64
C PHE A 113 -8.27 1.00 -8.51
N PHE A 114 -8.58 -0.29 -8.70
CA PHE A 114 -9.82 -0.69 -9.36
C PHE A 114 -11.04 -0.11 -8.62
N ALA A 115 -12.11 0.25 -9.35
CA ALA A 115 -13.28 0.88 -8.75
C ALA A 115 -13.91 0.05 -7.60
N GLU A 116 -13.91 -1.28 -7.74
CA GLU A 116 -14.31 -2.26 -6.71
C GLU A 116 -13.54 -2.15 -5.38
N LEU A 117 -12.34 -1.53 -5.36
CA LEU A 117 -11.54 -1.30 -4.15
C LEU A 117 -11.85 0.04 -3.47
N LEU A 118 -12.52 0.99 -4.15
CA LEU A 118 -12.75 2.34 -3.62
C LEU A 118 -13.58 2.33 -2.32
N PRO A 119 -14.70 1.60 -2.19
CA PRO A 119 -15.45 1.56 -0.94
C PRO A 119 -14.63 1.03 0.25
N ARG A 120 -13.71 0.07 0.00
CA ARG A 120 -12.78 -0.46 1.03
C ARG A 120 -11.72 0.56 1.41
N LEU A 121 -11.25 1.37 0.47
CA LEU A 121 -10.27 2.44 0.70
C LEU A 121 -10.88 3.64 1.43
N GLU A 122 -12.12 3.98 1.10
CA GLU A 122 -12.90 5.02 1.75
C GLU A 122 -13.26 4.63 3.18
N GLU A 123 -13.76 3.41 3.40
CA GLU A 123 -13.97 2.85 4.74
C GLU A 123 -12.66 2.85 5.54
N SER A 124 -11.54 2.38 4.96
CA SER A 124 -10.21 2.38 5.62
C SER A 124 -9.69 3.79 5.96
N ARG A 125 -10.18 4.84 5.30
CA ARG A 125 -9.89 6.25 5.65
C ARG A 125 -10.82 6.74 6.75
N ALA A 126 -12.11 6.40 6.67
CA ALA A 126 -13.16 6.81 7.59
C ALA A 126 -13.09 6.13 8.97
N MET A 127 -12.53 4.91 9.05
CA MET A 127 -12.26 4.23 10.34
C MET A 127 -11.54 5.17 11.31
N THR A 128 -12.06 5.26 12.54
CA THR A 128 -11.43 6.00 13.63
C THR A 128 -10.15 5.31 14.10
N THR A 129 -9.21 6.11 14.60
CA THR A 129 -7.96 5.58 15.16
C THR A 129 -7.63 6.26 16.47
N THR A 130 -7.62 5.47 17.54
CA THR A 130 -7.31 5.89 18.90
C THR A 130 -5.87 5.49 19.28
N ASN A 131 -5.35 6.10 20.34
CA ASN A 131 -4.01 5.80 20.86
C ASN A 131 -4.13 5.21 22.27
N VAL A 132 -3.82 3.91 22.41
CA VAL A 132 -3.96 3.16 23.65
C VAL A 132 -2.60 2.62 24.06
N GLY A 133 -2.13 2.98 25.26
CA GLY A 133 -0.78 2.64 25.76
C GLY A 133 0.37 3.24 24.95
N GLY A 134 0.11 4.20 24.05
CA GLY A 134 1.08 4.68 23.06
C GLY A 134 1.03 3.95 21.71
N PHE A 135 0.05 3.07 21.46
CA PHE A 135 -0.10 2.34 20.20
C PHE A 135 -1.35 2.75 19.45
N LEU A 136 -1.23 2.79 18.13
CA LEU A 136 -2.33 3.03 17.21
C LEU A 136 -3.25 1.82 17.17
N GLN A 137 -4.49 2.03 17.59
CA GLN A 137 -5.60 1.10 17.47
C GLN A 137 -6.57 1.63 16.40
N TYR A 138 -7.10 0.75 15.56
CA TYR A 138 -8.07 1.05 14.51
C TYR A 138 -9.41 0.47 14.94
N GLU A 139 -10.45 1.31 14.99
CA GLU A 139 -11.81 0.86 15.29
C GLU A 139 -12.45 0.36 13.99
N LEU A 140 -12.69 -0.96 13.91
CA LEU A 140 -13.28 -1.56 12.73
C LEU A 140 -14.81 -1.44 12.75
N PRO A 141 -15.47 -1.35 11.58
CA PRO A 141 -16.93 -1.40 11.48
C PRO A 141 -17.53 -2.72 12.01
N PRO A 142 -18.82 -2.74 12.42
CA PRO A 142 -19.47 -3.92 13.00
C PRO A 142 -19.39 -5.20 12.15
N ARG A 143 -19.27 -5.09 10.82
CA ARG A 143 -19.12 -6.25 9.91
C ARG A 143 -17.88 -7.11 10.20
N TYR A 144 -16.89 -6.58 10.92
CA TYR A 144 -15.66 -7.30 11.29
C TYR A 144 -15.79 -8.07 12.62
N ALA A 145 -16.92 -8.01 13.34
CA ALA A 145 -17.11 -8.70 14.63
C ALA A 145 -16.80 -10.21 14.55
N LEU A 146 -17.39 -10.90 13.55
CA LEU A 146 -17.20 -12.34 13.32
C LEU A 146 -15.75 -12.75 13.01
N LEU A 147 -14.90 -11.80 12.59
CA LEU A 147 -13.49 -12.03 12.27
C LEU A 147 -12.56 -11.90 13.49
N LEU A 148 -13.00 -11.16 14.51
CA LEU A 148 -12.26 -10.91 15.73
C LEU A 148 -12.67 -11.88 16.86
N GLY A 149 -13.97 -12.14 17.00
CA GLY A 149 -14.53 -13.02 18.04
C GLY A 149 -14.58 -12.39 19.45
N ASP A 150 -14.05 -11.18 19.61
CA ASP A 150 -14.15 -10.36 20.82
C ASP A 150 -15.28 -9.34 20.70
N ASP A 151 -15.86 -8.90 21.83
CA ASP A 151 -16.78 -7.75 21.90
C ASP A 151 -16.13 -6.41 21.46
N SER A 152 -14.80 -6.39 21.29
CA SER A 152 -14.03 -5.23 20.88
C SER A 152 -13.70 -5.28 19.39
N LEU A 153 -14.29 -4.36 18.62
CA LEU A 153 -13.97 -4.14 17.21
C LEU A 153 -12.61 -3.47 16.96
N ALA A 154 -11.85 -3.15 18.00
CA ALA A 154 -10.68 -2.27 17.93
C ALA A 154 -9.36 -3.06 17.82
N VAL A 155 -8.73 -3.04 16.63
CA VAL A 155 -7.51 -3.82 16.31
C VAL A 155 -6.23 -2.99 16.42
N TYR A 156 -5.16 -3.55 16.98
CA TYR A 156 -3.88 -2.85 17.06
C TYR A 156 -3.11 -2.94 15.75
N GLY A 157 -2.61 -1.80 15.27
CA GLY A 157 -1.84 -1.72 14.02
C GLY A 157 -0.64 -2.67 14.01
N SER A 158 0.20 -2.62 15.05
CA SER A 158 1.36 -3.52 15.16
C SER A 158 1.00 -4.95 15.52
N PHE A 159 0.27 -5.18 16.61
CA PHE A 159 0.05 -6.53 17.16
C PHE A 159 -0.92 -7.38 16.34
N THR A 160 -2.00 -6.78 15.82
CA THR A 160 -3.07 -7.52 15.13
C THR A 160 -2.84 -7.59 13.62
N LEU A 161 -2.20 -6.57 13.04
CA LEU A 161 -2.03 -6.38 11.60
C LEU A 161 -0.57 -6.30 11.11
N TYR A 162 0.44 -6.24 12.00
CA TYR A 162 1.86 -6.04 11.64
C TYR A 162 2.15 -4.78 10.80
N LEU A 163 1.46 -3.68 11.11
CA LEU A 163 1.64 -2.34 10.53
C LEU A 163 2.48 -1.44 11.44
N HIS A 164 2.68 -0.18 11.06
CA HIS A 164 3.34 0.79 11.92
C HIS A 164 2.60 0.97 13.27
N PRO A 165 3.30 0.89 14.42
CA PRO A 165 2.66 0.93 15.74
C PRO A 165 2.11 2.32 16.14
N PHE A 166 2.54 3.41 15.50
CA PHE A 166 2.31 4.78 15.99
C PHE A 166 1.67 5.74 14.98
N GLU A 167 1.56 5.35 13.71
CA GLU A 167 1.14 6.24 12.60
C GLU A 167 0.29 5.43 11.62
N ARG A 168 -0.69 6.05 10.94
CA ARG A 168 -1.52 5.33 9.95
C ARG A 168 -0.65 4.83 8.80
N ASP A 169 -0.81 3.56 8.45
CA ASP A 169 -0.01 2.90 7.43
C ASP A 169 -0.80 2.80 6.11
N ALA A 170 -0.20 3.26 5.01
CA ALA A 170 -0.86 3.21 3.69
C ALA A 170 -1.22 1.77 3.25
N ARG A 171 -0.54 0.75 3.80
CA ARG A 171 -0.78 -0.67 3.53
C ARG A 171 -1.94 -1.25 4.33
N PHE A 172 -2.55 -0.50 5.25
CA PHE A 172 -3.66 -0.97 6.10
C PHE A 172 -4.79 -1.68 5.32
N PRO A 173 -5.29 -1.17 4.16
CA PRO A 173 -6.36 -1.84 3.42
C PRO A 173 -5.97 -3.24 2.90
N LEU A 174 -4.70 -3.43 2.53
CA LEU A 174 -4.17 -4.75 2.12
C LEU A 174 -4.03 -5.68 3.33
N HIS A 175 -3.49 -5.20 4.44
CA HIS A 175 -3.34 -6.02 5.64
C HIS A 175 -4.72 -6.40 6.25
N LEU A 176 -5.72 -5.54 6.12
CA LEU A 176 -7.10 -5.85 6.51
C LEU A 176 -7.74 -6.89 5.57
N ALA A 177 -7.57 -6.76 4.25
CA ALA A 177 -8.02 -7.77 3.30
C ALA A 177 -7.33 -9.14 3.50
N ILE A 178 -6.06 -9.14 3.94
CA ILE A 178 -5.35 -10.35 4.38
C ILE A 178 -5.94 -10.86 5.69
N LEU A 179 -6.25 -10.00 6.68
CA LEU A 179 -6.92 -10.42 7.92
C LEU A 179 -8.23 -11.15 7.63
N GLU A 180 -9.06 -10.60 6.74
CA GLU A 180 -10.33 -11.17 6.26
C GLU A 180 -10.20 -12.46 5.45
N GLY A 181 -9.00 -12.80 4.96
CA GLY A 181 -8.79 -13.96 4.10
C GLY A 181 -9.25 -13.80 2.64
N GLN A 182 -9.62 -12.59 2.21
CA GLN A 182 -10.22 -12.34 0.89
C GLN A 182 -9.17 -12.27 -0.23
N LEU A 183 -8.77 -13.43 -0.76
CA LEU A 183 -7.77 -13.53 -1.84
C LEU A 183 -8.04 -12.59 -3.02
N HIS A 184 -9.29 -12.46 -3.49
CA HIS A 184 -9.60 -11.57 -4.62
C HIS A 184 -9.17 -10.12 -4.35
N VAL A 185 -9.53 -9.57 -3.18
CA VAL A 185 -9.20 -8.21 -2.78
C VAL A 185 -7.68 -8.04 -2.59
N VAL A 186 -7.02 -9.05 -2.00
CA VAL A 186 -5.56 -9.09 -1.85
C VAL A 186 -4.86 -9.10 -3.21
N ALA A 187 -5.31 -9.94 -4.14
CA ALA A 187 -4.77 -10.02 -5.50
C ALA A 187 -4.88 -8.67 -6.21
N ARG A 188 -6.05 -8.03 -6.17
CA ARG A 188 -6.32 -6.74 -6.79
C ARG A 188 -5.47 -5.60 -6.21
N PHE A 189 -5.29 -5.53 -4.89
CA PHE A 189 -4.37 -4.56 -4.29
C PHE A 189 -2.92 -4.78 -4.76
N LEU A 190 -2.50 -6.03 -4.95
CA LEU A 190 -1.17 -6.38 -5.42
C LEU A 190 -1.00 -6.17 -6.93
N ASP A 191 -2.07 -6.27 -7.73
CA ASP A 191 -2.04 -5.86 -9.14
C ASP A 191 -1.91 -4.33 -9.27
N CYS A 192 -2.52 -3.53 -8.36
CA CYS A 192 -2.38 -2.07 -8.34
C CYS A 192 -1.03 -1.55 -7.82
N ARG A 193 -0.44 -2.22 -6.82
CA ARG A 193 0.71 -1.71 -6.03
C ARG A 193 1.95 -2.60 -6.05
N GLY A 194 1.84 -3.84 -6.54
CA GLY A 194 2.92 -4.81 -6.59
C GLY A 194 3.56 -5.11 -5.24
N ARG A 195 4.82 -5.55 -5.28
CA ARG A 195 5.67 -5.80 -4.10
C ARG A 195 5.87 -4.57 -3.19
N ALA A 196 5.58 -3.35 -3.64
CA ALA A 196 5.77 -2.15 -2.82
C ALA A 196 4.80 -2.06 -1.62
N TRP A 197 3.67 -2.77 -1.66
CA TRP A 197 2.74 -2.87 -0.52
C TRP A 197 2.88 -4.17 0.27
N LEU A 198 3.47 -5.22 -0.31
CA LEU A 198 3.65 -6.51 0.34
C LEU A 198 5.01 -6.62 1.04
N SER A 199 5.04 -6.35 2.34
CA SER A 199 6.20 -6.68 3.17
C SER A 199 6.13 -8.12 3.69
N ALA A 200 7.23 -8.59 4.29
CA ALA A 200 7.24 -9.87 5.01
C ALA A 200 6.15 -9.93 6.10
N ASP A 201 5.88 -8.79 6.75
CA ASP A 201 4.78 -8.61 7.72
C ASP A 201 3.41 -9.08 7.19
N ALA A 202 3.09 -8.74 5.93
CA ALA A 202 1.83 -9.09 5.29
C ALA A 202 1.73 -10.60 5.01
N PHE A 203 2.87 -11.22 4.65
CA PHE A 203 2.98 -12.67 4.50
C PHE A 203 2.86 -13.38 5.85
N TYR A 204 3.53 -12.87 6.90
CA TYR A 204 3.43 -13.37 8.27
C TYR A 204 1.98 -13.29 8.81
N LEU A 205 1.24 -12.22 8.51
CA LEU A 205 -0.16 -12.09 8.88
C LEU A 205 -1.03 -13.19 8.23
N ALA A 206 -0.86 -13.46 6.93
CA ALA A 206 -1.54 -14.54 6.22
C ALA A 206 -1.22 -15.92 6.85
N VAL A 207 0.05 -16.15 7.16
CA VAL A 207 0.55 -17.38 7.80
C VAL A 207 -0.02 -17.56 9.21
N GLN A 208 0.02 -16.54 10.07
CA GLN A 208 -0.53 -16.58 11.44
C GLN A 208 -2.04 -16.85 11.44
N ARG A 209 -2.78 -16.21 10.53
CA ARG A 209 -4.24 -16.41 10.40
C ARG A 209 -4.60 -17.76 9.78
N GLY A 210 -3.66 -18.43 9.12
CA GLY A 210 -3.86 -19.75 8.53
C GLY A 210 -4.49 -19.72 7.14
N HIS A 211 -4.40 -18.58 6.44
CA HIS A 211 -5.05 -18.34 5.16
C HIS A 211 -4.32 -19.04 4.00
N GLU A 212 -4.40 -20.37 3.99
CA GLU A 212 -3.77 -21.30 3.04
C GLU A 212 -3.81 -20.81 1.58
N VAL A 213 -4.99 -20.35 1.14
CA VAL A 213 -5.25 -19.86 -0.22
C VAL A 213 -4.48 -18.58 -0.56
N ILE A 214 -4.29 -17.67 0.41
CA ILE A 214 -3.45 -16.48 0.24
C ILE A 214 -1.96 -16.86 0.25
N VAL A 215 -1.53 -17.72 1.18
CA VAL A 215 -0.12 -18.14 1.25
C VAL A 215 0.29 -18.87 -0.03
N ARG A 216 -0.57 -19.76 -0.55
CA ARG A 216 -0.41 -20.44 -1.86
C ARG A 216 -0.14 -19.43 -2.98
N TYR A 217 -1.07 -18.50 -3.19
CA TYR A 217 -0.99 -17.46 -4.21
C TYR A 217 0.27 -16.59 -4.10
N LEU A 218 0.66 -16.22 -2.88
CA LEU A 218 1.88 -15.43 -2.64
C LEU A 218 3.15 -16.22 -2.92
N CYS A 219 3.19 -17.53 -2.66
CA CYS A 219 4.30 -18.39 -3.05
C CYS A 219 4.36 -18.61 -4.58
N GLU A 220 3.23 -18.91 -5.22
CA GLU A 220 3.13 -19.16 -6.67
C GLU A 220 3.55 -17.94 -7.51
N ARG A 221 3.08 -16.73 -7.15
CA ARG A 221 3.52 -15.48 -7.79
C ARG A 221 4.93 -15.02 -7.37
N ARG A 222 5.67 -15.81 -6.58
CA ARG A 222 6.99 -15.46 -5.99
C ARG A 222 6.98 -14.14 -5.21
N LEU A 223 5.87 -13.82 -4.56
CA LEU A 223 5.67 -12.62 -3.75
C LEU A 223 6.02 -12.84 -2.26
N CYS A 224 6.14 -14.10 -1.83
CA CYS A 224 6.68 -14.49 -0.53
C CYS A 224 8.15 -14.02 -0.32
N PRO A 225 8.65 -13.96 0.93
CA PRO A 225 10.05 -13.68 1.22
C PRO A 225 10.98 -14.71 0.56
N SER A 226 12.06 -14.26 -0.08
CA SER A 226 13.01 -15.13 -0.79
C SER A 226 14.28 -15.48 0.01
N THR A 227 14.38 -15.01 1.26
CA THR A 227 15.53 -15.16 2.15
C THR A 227 15.25 -16.14 3.28
N ASP A 228 16.22 -17.00 3.56
CA ASP A 228 16.09 -18.16 4.45
C ASP A 228 15.66 -17.80 5.89
N GLY A 229 16.07 -16.63 6.41
CA GLY A 229 15.67 -16.14 7.74
C GLY A 229 14.16 -15.92 7.82
N PRO A 230 13.60 -14.95 7.07
CA PRO A 230 12.16 -14.74 6.97
C PRO A 230 11.33 -15.97 6.60
N TRP A 231 11.90 -16.93 5.87
CA TRP A 231 11.24 -18.20 5.60
C TRP A 231 11.13 -19.09 6.85
N ARG A 232 12.22 -19.23 7.61
CA ARG A 232 12.23 -19.95 8.91
C ARG A 232 11.34 -19.26 9.94
N ASP A 233 11.28 -17.93 9.94
CA ASP A 233 10.34 -17.15 10.78
C ASP A 233 8.88 -17.54 10.46
N ALA A 234 8.52 -17.61 9.18
CA ALA A 234 7.18 -17.99 8.74
C ALA A 234 6.81 -19.44 9.12
N ILE A 235 7.73 -20.40 8.95
CA ILE A 235 7.53 -21.80 9.40
C ILE A 235 7.33 -21.84 10.93
N THR A 236 8.20 -21.16 11.69
CA THR A 236 8.12 -21.09 13.15
C THR A 236 6.79 -20.48 13.62
N LEU A 237 6.32 -19.44 12.94
CA LEU A 237 5.04 -18.79 13.20
C LEU A 237 3.85 -19.73 12.89
N ALA A 238 3.89 -20.45 11.77
CA ALA A 238 2.88 -21.43 11.40
C ALA A 238 2.78 -22.57 12.45
N THR A 239 3.92 -23.09 12.93
CA THR A 239 3.99 -24.07 14.02
C THR A 239 3.41 -23.52 15.31
N ARG A 240 3.82 -22.31 15.73
CA ARG A 240 3.32 -21.68 16.97
C ARG A 240 1.81 -21.49 16.95
N HIS A 241 1.23 -21.19 15.79
CA HIS A 241 -0.23 -21.03 15.60
C HIS A 241 -0.95 -22.30 15.12
N LYS A 242 -0.28 -23.48 15.18
CA LYS A 242 -0.83 -24.80 14.82
C LYS A 242 -1.44 -24.88 13.40
N ARG A 243 -0.89 -24.12 12.44
CA ARG A 243 -1.39 -24.00 11.07
C ARG A 243 -0.87 -25.11 10.16
N ALA A 244 -1.22 -26.36 10.46
CA ALA A 244 -0.69 -27.56 9.80
C ALA A 244 -0.70 -27.51 8.26
N ARG A 245 -1.83 -27.10 7.64
CA ARG A 245 -1.89 -26.98 6.16
C ARG A 245 -0.97 -25.91 5.58
N VAL A 246 -0.71 -24.83 6.32
CA VAL A 246 0.22 -23.78 5.91
C VAL A 246 1.67 -24.25 6.07
N LEU A 247 1.98 -25.06 7.09
CA LEU A 247 3.30 -25.69 7.23
C LEU A 247 3.64 -26.55 6.02
N SER A 248 2.80 -27.54 5.68
CA SER A 248 3.05 -28.43 4.55
C SER A 248 3.13 -27.68 3.21
N LEU A 249 2.41 -26.55 3.08
CA LEU A 249 2.52 -25.67 1.92
C LEU A 249 3.85 -24.91 1.87
N LEU A 250 4.34 -24.39 3.01
CA LEU A 250 5.64 -23.72 3.09
C LEU A 250 6.78 -24.72 2.85
N GLU A 251 6.71 -25.92 3.41
CA GLU A 251 7.70 -26.99 3.20
C GLU A 251 7.78 -27.37 1.70
N ALA A 252 6.64 -27.63 1.07
CA ALA A 252 6.57 -27.92 -0.37
C ALA A 252 7.02 -26.73 -1.24
N ALA A 253 6.68 -25.48 -0.87
CA ALA A 253 7.13 -24.30 -1.60
C ALA A 253 8.66 -24.09 -1.49
N GLN A 254 9.26 -24.39 -0.33
CA GLN A 254 10.70 -24.31 -0.11
C GLN A 254 11.46 -25.33 -0.95
N GLU A 255 10.99 -26.58 -0.97
CA GLU A 255 11.58 -27.65 -1.77
C GLU A 255 11.50 -27.33 -3.27
N ASN A 256 10.39 -26.74 -3.72
CA ASN A 256 10.22 -26.28 -5.10
C ASN A 256 11.16 -25.13 -5.48
N ASP A 257 11.41 -24.16 -4.61
CA ASP A 257 12.39 -23.09 -4.90
C ASP A 257 13.83 -23.62 -4.87
N ALA A 258 14.17 -24.52 -3.93
CA ALA A 258 15.46 -25.19 -3.89
C ALA A 258 15.74 -25.97 -5.20
N LYS A 259 14.81 -26.85 -5.62
CA LYS A 259 14.90 -27.58 -6.89
C LYS A 259 15.11 -26.63 -8.08
N ARG A 260 14.41 -25.50 -8.13
CA ARG A 260 14.56 -24.49 -9.19
C ARG A 260 15.92 -23.78 -9.16
N ARG A 261 16.48 -23.47 -7.99
CA ARG A 261 17.83 -22.87 -7.86
C ARG A 261 18.93 -23.81 -8.38
N HIS A 262 18.74 -25.13 -8.29
CA HIS A 262 19.70 -26.13 -8.79
C HIS A 262 19.64 -26.34 -10.32
N VAL A 263 18.53 -26.01 -10.98
CA VAL A 263 18.38 -26.12 -12.45
C VAL A 263 18.93 -24.91 -13.20
N THR A 264 19.21 -23.80 -12.49
CA THR A 264 19.75 -22.55 -13.06
C THR A 264 21.23 -22.32 -12.68
N LYS A 265 22.03 -23.38 -12.64
CA LYS A 265 23.48 -23.38 -12.43
C LYS A 265 24.16 -24.33 -13.40
#